data_AF-A0A0B2VHI3-F1
#
_entry.id   AF-A0A0B2VHI3-F1
#
_cell.length_a   1.000
_cell.length_b   1.000
_cell.length_c   1.000
_cell.angle_alpha   90.00
_cell.angle_beta   90.00
_cell.angle_gamma   90.00
#
_symmetry.space_group_name_H-M   'P 1'
#
loop_
_entity.id
_entity.type
_entity.pdbx_description
1 polymer ?
#
loop_
_entity_poly.entity_id
_entity_poly.type
_entity_poly.pdbx_seq_one_letter_code
_entity_poly.pdbx_strand_id
1 'polypeptide(L)'
;MKGWNKTTSLTYFADLLTLYGYNATQIYGIVPAADKGNPSNIMQMKCAYFKEVRLLVELIYSYALMQVDIISTGAGTVVARKAILGGACLDENENLGKPITNKVYTFIAVGGVCYGSEACSNENSCTGPSSLNCYSTLLVNNFATLFCSILFRSDHVVYIY
;
A
#
# COMPACT_ATOMS: atom_id res chain seq x y z
N MET A 1 16.18 -20.33 -1.48
CA MET A 1 15.81 -19.07 -0.82
C MET A 1 14.63 -19.37 0.10
N LYS A 2 14.76 -19.17 1.42
CA LYS A 2 13.63 -19.35 2.36
C LYS A 2 12.52 -18.38 1.95
N GLY A 3 11.33 -18.90 1.71
CA GLY A 3 10.18 -18.11 1.26
C GLY A 3 9.92 -16.94 2.21
N TRP A 4 9.75 -15.75 1.65
CA TRP A 4 9.34 -14.56 2.38
C TRP A 4 7.97 -14.81 3.02
N ASN A 5 7.92 -14.89 4.34
CA ASN A 5 6.68 -15.00 5.10
C ASN A 5 6.24 -13.60 5.55
N LYS A 6 4.99 -13.23 5.24
CA LYS A 6 4.42 -11.88 5.36
C LYS A 6 4.41 -11.39 6.79
N THR A 7 4.01 -12.27 7.72
CA THR A 7 4.01 -12.00 9.15
C THR A 7 5.43 -11.76 9.66
N THR A 8 6.41 -12.50 9.14
CA THR A 8 7.82 -12.38 9.51
C THR A 8 8.45 -11.09 8.97
N SER A 9 7.97 -10.58 7.83
CA SER A 9 8.42 -9.29 7.30
C SER A 9 7.93 -8.13 8.16
N LEU A 10 6.67 -8.16 8.59
CA LEU A 10 6.07 -7.15 9.48
C LEU A 10 6.80 -7.08 10.82
N THR A 11 7.04 -8.24 11.45
CA THR A 11 7.80 -8.29 12.71
C THR A 11 9.22 -7.78 12.54
N TYR A 12 9.89 -8.14 11.43
CA TYR A 12 11.24 -7.66 11.14
C TYR A 12 11.31 -6.13 11.02
N PHE A 13 10.38 -5.51 10.30
CA PHE A 13 10.34 -4.04 10.18
C PHE A 13 10.00 -3.37 11.51
N ALA A 14 9.09 -3.94 12.30
CA ALA A 14 8.75 -3.41 13.62
C ALA A 14 9.95 -3.47 14.59
N ASP A 15 10.68 -4.59 14.60
CA ASP A 15 11.89 -4.76 15.41
C ASP A 15 12.96 -3.75 14.99
N LEU A 16 13.16 -3.56 13.68
CA LEU A 16 14.12 -2.60 13.14
C LEU A 16 13.76 -1.16 13.54
N LEU A 17 12.51 -0.73 13.41
CA LEU A 17 12.07 0.60 13.83
C LEU A 17 12.24 0.80 15.34
N THR A 18 11.94 -0.23 16.14
CA THR A 18 12.14 -0.19 17.60
C THR A 18 13.62 0.00 17.95
N LEU A 19 14.54 -0.66 17.24
CA LEU A 19 15.98 -0.47 17.40
C LEU A 19 16.43 0.97 17.08
N TYR A 20 15.76 1.63 16.14
CA TYR A 20 16.03 3.04 15.80
C TYR A 20 15.30 4.05 16.70
N GLY A 21 14.62 3.58 17.76
CA GLY A 21 14.03 4.43 18.80
C GLY A 21 12.55 4.73 18.63
N TYR A 22 11.85 4.11 17.68
CA TYR A 22 10.39 4.22 17.60
C TYR A 22 9.73 3.42 18.74
N ASN A 23 8.66 3.98 19.32
CA ASN A 23 7.86 3.25 20.30
C ASN A 23 6.95 2.24 19.59
N ALA A 24 6.68 1.10 20.23
CA ALA A 24 5.73 0.11 19.73
C ALA A 24 4.32 0.72 19.51
N THR A 25 3.96 1.77 20.23
CA THR A 25 2.71 2.51 20.04
C THR A 25 2.69 3.41 18.79
N GLN A 26 3.82 3.61 18.13
CA GLN A 26 3.98 4.45 16.93
C GLN A 26 4.09 3.64 15.64
N ILE A 27 4.19 2.31 15.75
CA ILE A 27 4.39 1.38 14.63
C ILE A 27 3.09 0.63 14.38
N TYR A 28 2.57 0.72 13.16
CA TYR A 28 1.36 0.02 12.76
C TYR A 28 1.59 -0.79 11.48
N GLY A 29 0.89 -1.91 11.37
CA GLY A 29 1.05 -2.83 10.25
C GLY A 29 -0.28 -3.33 9.73
N ILE A 30 -0.46 -3.33 8.41
CA ILE A 30 -1.63 -3.94 7.76
C ILE A 30 -1.20 -4.81 6.59
N VAL A 31 -1.82 -5.98 6.53
CA VAL A 31 -1.84 -6.84 5.34
C VAL A 31 -3.27 -6.80 4.84
N PRO A 32 -3.58 -6.03 3.78
CA PRO A 32 -4.94 -5.94 3.25
C PRO A 32 -5.49 -7.32 2.90
N ALA A 33 -6.82 -7.49 2.95
CA ALA A 33 -7.50 -8.78 2.77
C ALA A 33 -7.26 -9.49 1.41
N ALA A 34 -6.42 -8.94 0.53
CA ALA A 34 -5.85 -9.61 -0.64
C ALA A 34 -5.14 -10.93 -0.29
N ASP A 35 -4.75 -11.10 0.98
CA ASP A 35 -3.74 -12.08 1.37
C ASP A 35 -4.18 -13.23 2.27
N LYS A 36 -5.49 -13.49 2.35
CA LYS A 36 -6.02 -14.69 3.05
C LYS A 36 -5.81 -15.98 2.24
N GLY A 37 -4.60 -16.23 1.76
CA GLY A 37 -4.14 -17.54 1.30
C GLY A 37 -4.27 -17.88 -0.19
N ASN A 38 -4.68 -16.94 -1.07
CA ASN A 38 -4.70 -17.18 -2.52
C ASN A 38 -3.88 -16.12 -3.27
N PRO A 39 -2.68 -16.44 -3.79
CA PRO A 39 -1.80 -15.48 -4.46
C PRO A 39 -2.43 -14.85 -5.72
N SER A 40 -3.45 -15.49 -6.32
CA SER A 40 -4.21 -14.93 -7.44
C SER A 40 -5.00 -13.66 -7.06
N ASN A 41 -5.35 -13.50 -5.78
CA ASN A 41 -6.06 -12.31 -5.29
C ASN A 41 -5.14 -11.07 -5.22
N ILE A 42 -3.83 -11.27 -5.16
CA ILE A 42 -2.84 -10.18 -5.21
C ILE A 42 -2.74 -9.59 -6.62
N MET A 43 -3.23 -10.30 -7.64
CA MET A 43 -3.20 -9.85 -9.02
C MET A 43 -4.40 -8.98 -9.41
N GLN A 44 -5.44 -8.92 -8.58
CA GLN A 44 -6.63 -8.08 -8.78
C GLN A 44 -6.88 -7.21 -7.54
N MET A 45 -6.61 -5.92 -7.66
CA MET A 45 -6.74 -4.99 -6.55
C MET A 45 -8.19 -4.58 -6.34
N LYS A 46 -8.80 -5.06 -5.25
CA LYS A 46 -10.19 -4.74 -4.90
C LYS A 46 -10.32 -3.43 -4.13
N CYS A 47 -11.45 -2.74 -4.29
CA CYS A 47 -11.79 -1.51 -3.58
C CYS A 47 -11.69 -1.67 -2.06
N ALA A 48 -12.12 -2.83 -1.55
CA ALA A 48 -12.01 -3.19 -0.14
C ALA A 48 -10.58 -3.03 0.40
N TYR A 49 -9.55 -3.39 -0.37
CA TYR A 49 -8.14 -3.29 0.06
C TYR A 49 -7.71 -1.83 0.23
N PHE A 50 -8.13 -0.97 -0.72
CA PHE A 50 -7.85 0.46 -0.63
C PHE A 50 -8.57 1.10 0.56
N LYS A 51 -9.82 0.69 0.82
CA LYS A 51 -10.61 1.17 1.96
C LYS A 51 -9.99 0.78 3.30
N GLU A 52 -9.54 -0.46 3.46
CA GLU A 52 -8.88 -0.93 4.68
C GLU A 52 -7.66 -0.08 5.01
N VAL A 53 -6.78 0.14 4.04
CA VAL A 53 -5.59 1.00 4.22
C VAL A 53 -5.98 2.44 4.49
N ARG A 54 -6.95 2.99 3.74
CA ARG A 54 -7.39 4.37 3.91
C ARG A 54 -7.94 4.62 5.31
N LEU A 55 -8.81 3.73 5.80
CA LEU A 55 -9.37 3.81 7.15
C LEU A 55 -8.27 3.79 8.21
N LEU A 56 -7.25 2.94 8.05
CA LEU A 56 -6.13 2.89 8.98
C LEU A 56 -5.35 4.21 9.02
N VAL A 57 -5.02 4.78 7.86
CA VAL A 57 -4.30 6.07 7.78
C VAL A 57 -5.12 7.19 8.41
N GLU A 58 -6.42 7.25 8.13
CA GLU A 58 -7.30 8.27 8.71
C GLU A 58 -7.46 8.10 10.23
N LEU A 59 -7.55 6.86 10.71
CA LEU A 59 -7.63 6.55 12.13
C LEU A 59 -6.36 6.98 12.86
N ILE A 60 -5.18 6.61 12.36
CA ILE A 60 -3.90 6.97 12.98
C ILE A 60 -3.70 8.49 12.97
N TYR A 61 -4.00 9.15 11.85
CA TYR A 61 -3.96 10.62 11.78
C TYR A 61 -4.87 11.26 12.83
N SER A 62 -6.08 10.73 13.03
CA SER A 62 -7.03 11.25 14.02
C SER A 62 -6.59 10.97 15.47
N TYR A 63 -5.92 9.85 15.70
CA TYR A 63 -5.45 9.43 17.02
C TYR A 63 -4.18 10.17 17.44
N ALA A 64 -3.20 10.24 16.54
CA ALA A 64 -1.91 10.89 16.78
C ALA A 64 -1.96 12.41 16.62
N LEU A 65 -2.98 12.94 15.94
CA LEU A 65 -3.09 14.35 15.54
C LEU A 65 -1.88 14.85 14.74
N MET A 66 -1.22 13.92 14.04
CA MET A 66 -0.01 14.13 13.27
C MET A 66 -0.09 13.45 11.92
N GLN A 67 0.65 13.97 10.95
CA GLN A 67 0.82 13.29 9.66
C GLN A 67 1.55 11.96 9.85
N VAL A 68 1.24 11.01 8.97
CA VAL A 68 1.69 9.62 9.08
C VAL A 68 2.73 9.32 8.00
N ASP A 69 3.81 8.62 8.35
CA ASP A 69 4.75 8.04 7.40
C ASP A 69 4.27 6.65 6.97
N ILE A 70 4.37 6.36 5.69
CA ILE A 70 3.92 5.10 5.11
C ILE A 70 5.10 4.40 4.46
N ILE A 71 5.33 3.14 4.81
CA ILE A 71 6.29 2.24 4.19
C ILE A 71 5.48 1.12 3.52
N SER A 72 5.51 1.02 2.20
CA SER A 72 4.81 -0.02 1.46
C SER A 72 5.77 -0.91 0.69
N THR A 73 5.48 -2.22 0.63
CA THR A 73 6.26 -3.18 -0.17
C THR A 73 5.46 -3.79 -1.30
N GLY A 74 6.12 -4.16 -2.41
CA GLY A 74 5.50 -4.97 -3.46
C GLY A 74 4.14 -4.46 -3.94
N ALA A 75 3.13 -5.34 -3.91
CA ALA A 75 1.74 -5.05 -4.27
C ALA A 75 1.07 -4.02 -3.34
N GLY A 76 1.41 -4.01 -2.04
CA GLY A 76 0.96 -3.03 -1.06
C GLY A 76 1.27 -1.58 -1.46
N THR A 77 2.27 -1.36 -2.32
CA THR A 77 2.57 -0.01 -2.85
C THR A 77 1.43 0.54 -3.70
N VAL A 78 0.85 -0.29 -4.57
CA VAL A 78 -0.29 0.11 -5.41
C VAL A 78 -1.51 0.36 -4.55
N VAL A 79 -1.75 -0.52 -3.57
CA VAL A 79 -2.86 -0.39 -2.62
C VAL A 79 -2.77 0.90 -1.82
N ALA A 80 -1.62 1.15 -1.21
CA ALA A 80 -1.37 2.34 -0.41
C ALA A 80 -1.52 3.62 -1.22
N ARG A 81 -0.91 3.67 -2.42
CA ARG A 81 -1.00 4.85 -3.28
C ARG A 81 -2.43 5.14 -3.70
N LYS A 82 -3.21 4.11 -4.08
CA LYS A 82 -4.61 4.27 -4.47
C LYS A 82 -5.47 4.71 -3.28
N ALA A 83 -5.23 4.19 -2.08
CA ALA A 83 -5.90 4.62 -0.86
C ALA A 83 -5.65 6.11 -0.54
N ILE A 84 -4.42 6.58 -0.73
CA ILE A 84 -4.00 7.97 -0.47
C ILE A 84 -4.57 8.93 -1.51
N LEU A 85 -4.45 8.61 -2.80
CA LEU A 85 -4.94 9.47 -3.88
C LEU A 85 -6.47 9.48 -3.99
N GLY A 86 -7.12 8.42 -3.55
CA GLY A 86 -8.57 8.30 -3.59
C GLY A 86 -9.13 8.12 -5.00
N GLY A 87 -10.30 8.71 -5.25
CA GLY A 87 -11.04 8.59 -6.50
C GLY A 87 -11.84 7.29 -6.63
N ALA A 88 -12.39 7.08 -7.82
CA ALA A 88 -13.23 5.92 -8.12
C ALA A 88 -12.45 4.61 -8.04
N CYS A 89 -13.09 3.60 -7.45
CA CYS A 89 -12.70 2.21 -7.58
C CYS A 89 -13.14 1.69 -8.96
N LEU A 90 -12.44 0.68 -9.47
CA LEU A 90 -12.63 0.16 -10.84
C LEU A 90 -13.45 -1.13 -10.88
N ASP A 91 -13.51 -1.82 -9.75
CA ASP A 91 -14.19 -3.09 -9.52
C ASP A 91 -15.58 -2.92 -8.91
N GLU A 92 -15.79 -1.84 -8.16
CA GLU A 92 -17.06 -1.47 -7.54
C GLU A 92 -17.43 -0.04 -7.93
N ASN A 93 -18.73 0.27 -8.04
CA ASN A 93 -19.25 1.65 -8.26
C ASN A 93 -19.09 2.53 -7.01
N GLU A 94 -17.95 2.40 -6.35
CA GLU A 94 -17.61 3.05 -5.10
C GLU A 94 -16.48 4.04 -5.31
N ASN A 95 -16.41 5.03 -4.42
CA ASN A 95 -15.42 6.09 -4.49
C ASN A 95 -14.73 6.23 -3.14
N LEU A 96 -13.40 6.18 -3.16
CA LEU A 96 -12.57 6.42 -1.98
C LEU A 96 -12.62 7.89 -1.52
N GLY A 97 -13.20 8.77 -2.34
CA GLY A 97 -13.35 10.18 -2.08
C GLY A 97 -12.12 10.98 -2.49
N LYS A 98 -11.95 12.15 -1.88
CA LYS A 98 -10.85 13.08 -2.18
C LYS A 98 -9.49 12.51 -1.72
N PRO A 99 -8.37 12.96 -2.32
CA PRO A 99 -7.04 12.62 -1.83
C PRO A 99 -6.86 12.99 -0.36
N ILE A 100 -6.15 12.13 0.40
CA ILE A 100 -5.74 12.36 1.80
C ILE A 100 -4.23 12.62 1.90
N THR A 101 -3.62 13.14 0.84
CA THR A 101 -2.18 13.44 0.79
C THR A 101 -1.75 14.40 1.90
N ASN A 102 -2.64 15.27 2.38
CA ASN A 102 -2.37 16.15 3.51
C ASN A 102 -2.24 15.43 4.86
N LYS A 103 -2.66 14.15 4.97
CA LYS A 103 -2.52 13.32 6.17
C LYS A 103 -1.23 12.49 6.18
N VAL A 104 -0.51 12.46 5.06
CA VAL A 104 0.71 11.66 4.87
C VAL A 104 1.90 12.60 4.84
N TYR A 105 2.92 12.31 5.65
CA TYR A 105 4.17 13.07 5.66
C TYR A 105 5.15 12.45 4.67
N THR A 106 5.58 11.21 4.92
CA THR A 106 6.45 10.44 4.03
C THR A 106 5.70 9.27 3.39
N PHE A 107 6.02 8.97 2.13
CA PHE A 107 5.65 7.72 1.49
C PHE A 107 6.90 7.02 0.93
N ILE A 108 7.15 5.81 1.40
CA ILE A 108 8.29 4.98 1.00
C ILE A 108 7.76 3.72 0.34
N ALA A 109 8.20 3.47 -0.89
CA ALA A 109 7.88 2.26 -1.61
C ALA A 109 9.15 1.42 -1.79
N VAL A 110 9.14 0.20 -1.25
CA VAL A 110 10.27 -0.74 -1.32
C VAL A 110 9.90 -1.89 -2.25
N GLY A 111 10.54 -1.96 -3.42
CA GLY A 111 10.25 -2.99 -4.42
C GLY A 111 8.80 -2.96 -4.93
N GLY A 112 8.20 -1.77 -5.02
CA GLY A 112 6.80 -1.59 -5.40
C GLY A 112 6.56 -1.78 -6.91
N VAL A 113 5.41 -2.39 -7.26
CA VAL A 113 5.00 -2.64 -8.66
C VAL A 113 4.22 -1.45 -9.25
N CYS A 114 4.75 -0.25 -9.09
CA CYS A 114 4.10 1.01 -9.47
C CYS A 114 3.77 1.11 -10.97
N TYR A 115 4.51 0.43 -11.84
CA TYR A 115 4.27 0.44 -13.29
C TYR A 115 3.79 -0.92 -13.79
N GLY A 116 3.27 -1.74 -12.89
CA GLY A 116 2.94 -3.13 -13.15
C GLY A 116 4.07 -4.08 -12.83
N SER A 117 3.78 -5.37 -12.97
CA SER A 117 4.71 -6.46 -12.74
C SER A 117 4.95 -7.21 -14.05
N GLU A 118 6.22 -7.49 -14.39
CA GLU A 118 6.54 -8.35 -15.54
C GLU A 118 5.98 -9.77 -15.36
N ALA A 119 5.75 -10.21 -14.11
CA ALA A 119 5.05 -11.48 -13.86
C ALA A 119 3.61 -11.48 -14.42
N CYS A 120 3.00 -10.32 -14.64
CA CYS A 120 1.68 -10.17 -15.24
C CYS A 120 1.68 -10.16 -16.78
N SER A 121 2.83 -10.29 -17.46
CA SER A 121 2.90 -10.20 -18.93
C SER A 121 2.26 -11.40 -19.63
N ASN A 122 2.26 -12.57 -18.99
CA ASN A 122 1.80 -13.84 -19.58
C ASN A 122 0.76 -14.58 -18.70
N GLU A 123 0.26 -13.94 -17.64
CA GLU A 123 -0.69 -14.57 -16.70
C GLU A 123 -2.13 -14.14 -16.96
N ASN A 124 -2.99 -15.12 -17.25
CA ASN A 124 -4.45 -14.94 -17.36
C ASN A 124 -5.08 -14.36 -16.08
N SER A 125 -4.40 -14.50 -14.94
CA SER A 125 -4.80 -13.99 -13.62
C SER A 125 -4.68 -12.46 -13.51
N CYS A 126 -3.86 -11.81 -14.35
CA CYS A 126 -3.71 -10.33 -14.40
C CYS A 126 -4.60 -9.68 -15.47
N THR A 127 -5.76 -10.27 -15.76
CA THR A 127 -6.72 -9.71 -16.70
C THR A 127 -7.70 -8.77 -15.97
N GLY A 128 -7.96 -7.59 -16.54
CA GLY A 128 -8.95 -6.64 -16.03
C GLY A 128 -8.38 -5.27 -15.60
N PRO A 129 -9.26 -4.27 -15.40
CA PRO A 129 -8.87 -2.88 -15.19
C PRO A 129 -8.17 -2.62 -13.84
N SER A 130 -8.42 -3.48 -12.85
CA SER A 130 -7.84 -3.42 -11.50
C SER A 130 -6.61 -4.32 -11.30
N SER A 131 -6.06 -4.88 -12.38
CA SER A 131 -4.91 -5.79 -12.28
C SER A 131 -3.56 -5.07 -12.21
N LEU A 132 -2.51 -5.82 -11.87
CA LEU A 132 -1.11 -5.37 -11.87
C LEU A 132 -0.42 -5.44 -13.24
N ASN A 133 -1.19 -5.55 -14.33
CA ASN A 133 -0.64 -5.48 -15.68
C ASN A 133 -0.29 -4.02 -16.04
N CYS A 134 0.87 -3.80 -16.66
CA CYS A 134 1.36 -2.47 -17.03
C CYS A 134 0.34 -1.60 -17.81
N TYR A 135 -0.58 -2.24 -18.53
CA TYR A 135 -1.60 -1.58 -19.34
C TYR A 135 -2.97 -1.44 -18.64
N SER A 136 -3.09 -1.85 -17.39
CA SER A 136 -4.36 -1.77 -16.65
C SER A 136 -4.71 -0.34 -16.29
N THR A 137 -6.01 -0.03 -16.35
CA THR A 137 -6.56 1.30 -16.02
C THR A 137 -6.14 1.79 -14.64
N LEU A 138 -6.01 0.88 -13.68
CA LEU A 138 -5.49 1.18 -12.33
C LEU A 138 -4.09 1.80 -12.39
N LEU A 139 -3.19 1.27 -13.22
CA LEU A 139 -1.80 1.69 -13.29
C LEU A 139 -1.63 2.88 -14.25
N VAL A 140 -2.29 2.87 -15.40
CA VAL A 140 -2.21 3.97 -16.37
C VAL A 140 -2.75 5.29 -15.81
N ASN A 141 -3.89 5.26 -15.11
CA ASN A 141 -4.55 6.49 -14.65
C ASN A 141 -4.06 7.02 -13.30
N ASN A 142 -3.38 6.22 -12.47
CA ASN A 142 -2.96 6.66 -11.13
C ASN A 142 -1.45 6.94 -11.03
N PHE A 143 -0.61 6.56 -12.01
CA PHE A 143 0.84 6.48 -11.79
C PHE A 143 1.72 7.57 -12.40
N ALA A 144 1.17 8.54 -13.14
CA ALA A 144 1.95 9.52 -13.90
C ALA A 144 2.81 10.53 -13.08
N THR A 145 2.63 10.72 -11.76
CA THR A 145 3.14 11.95 -11.10
C THR A 145 3.80 11.84 -9.72
N LEU A 146 3.95 10.66 -9.10
CA LEU A 146 4.68 10.54 -7.81
C LEU A 146 5.86 9.60 -7.95
N PHE A 147 7.06 10.18 -7.76
CA PHE A 147 8.32 9.47 -7.64
C PHE A 147 8.25 8.42 -6.54
N CYS A 148 8.77 7.23 -6.84
CA CYS A 148 8.91 6.10 -5.93
C CYS A 148 10.19 6.27 -5.09
N SER A 149 10.34 7.37 -4.32
CA SER A 149 11.53 7.55 -3.45
C SER A 149 11.43 8.67 -2.40
N ILE A 150 12.33 8.56 -1.41
CA ILE A 150 12.24 8.83 0.05
C ILE A 150 12.53 10.28 0.48
N LEU A 151 11.86 10.75 1.55
CA LEU A 151 12.37 11.80 2.46
C LEU A 151 11.77 11.68 3.87
N PHE A 152 12.57 11.45 4.92
CA PHE A 152 12.10 11.22 6.30
C PHE A 152 11.93 12.51 7.12
N ARG A 153 10.76 12.68 7.78
CA ARG A 153 10.60 13.53 8.99
C ARG A 153 9.20 13.39 9.68
N SER A 154 8.79 12.21 10.18
CA SER A 154 7.64 12.11 11.09
C SER A 154 7.79 10.97 12.13
N ASP A 155 6.96 11.00 13.18
CA ASP A 155 7.08 10.12 14.36
C ASP A 155 6.21 8.85 14.30
N HIS A 156 5.29 8.73 13.33
CA HIS A 156 4.37 7.57 13.20
C HIS A 156 4.56 6.87 11.85
N VAL A 157 4.74 5.55 11.87
CA VAL A 157 5.04 4.76 10.67
C VAL A 157 4.02 3.64 10.46
N VAL A 158 3.45 3.58 9.27
CA VAL A 158 2.54 2.54 8.80
C VAL A 158 3.23 1.68 7.78
N TYR A 159 3.42 0.40 8.10
CA TYR A 159 3.92 -0.59 7.16
C TYR A 159 2.77 -1.29 6.42
N ILE A 160 2.83 -1.30 5.10
CA ILE A 160 1.80 -1.86 4.21
C ILE A 160 2.45 -2.95 3.35
N TYR A 161 1.96 -4.17 3.51
CA TYR A 161 2.38 -5.32 2.70
C TYR A 161 1.47 -5.52 1.49
#